data_AF-A0A7V9RIZ0-F1
#
_entry.id   AF-A0A7V9RIZ0-F1
#
_cell.length_a   1.000
_cell.length_b   1.000
_cell.length_c   1.000
_cell.angle_alpha   90.00
_cell.angle_beta   90.00
_cell.angle_gamma   90.00
#
_symmetry.space_group_name_H-M   'P 1'
#
loop_
_entity.id
_entity.type
_entity.pdbx_description
1 polymer ?
#
loop_
_entity_poly.entity_id
_entity_poly.type
_entity_poly.pdbx_seq_one_letter_code
_entity_poly.pdbx_strand_id
1 'polypeptide(L)' 'LVAGDVLNTADSMTMIPGLHEPKKFFTDDPETNRRSLKRLGELEPKLVLVGHGPPYRDTKKFVEFCESV' A
#
# COMPACT_ATOMS: atom_id res chain seq x y z
N LEU A 1 0.24 3.46 11.09
CA LEU A 1 1.28 3.56 10.05
C LEU A 1 0.88 4.66 9.06
N VAL A 2 1.79 5.57 8.74
CA VAL A 2 1.62 6.52 7.63
C VAL A 2 2.52 6.02 6.50
N ALA A 3 1.93 5.44 5.45
CA ALA A 3 2.64 4.73 4.38
C ALA A 3 2.94 5.62 3.17
N GLY A 4 2.36 6.82 3.09
CA GLY A 4 2.46 7.68 1.90
C GLY A 4 1.97 6.94 0.66
N ASP A 5 2.72 7.01 -0.44
CA ASP A 5 2.39 6.38 -1.72
C ASP A 5 3.10 5.04 -1.98
N VAL A 6 3.69 4.41 -0.95
CA VAL A 6 4.26 3.05 -1.08
C VAL A 6 3.17 2.02 -1.47
N LEU A 7 1.95 2.26 -0.99
CA LEU A 7 0.69 1.70 -1.51
C LEU A 7 -0.42 2.74 -1.36
N ASN A 8 -1.55 2.49 -2.02
CA ASN A 8 -2.75 3.31 -1.87
C ASN A 8 -4.00 2.45 -1.64
N THR A 9 -5.02 3.05 -1.01
CA THR A 9 -6.33 2.42 -0.75
C THR A 9 -7.36 2.78 -1.81
N ALA A 10 -6.93 3.56 -2.80
CA ALA A 10 -7.58 3.79 -4.07
C ALA A 10 -6.49 3.83 -5.16
N ASP A 11 -6.83 3.36 -6.35
CA ASP A 11 -5.92 3.45 -7.50
C ASP A 11 -5.50 4.91 -7.75
N SER A 12 -4.20 5.17 -7.85
CA SER A 12 -3.63 6.53 -7.88
C SER A 12 -4.08 7.41 -9.05
N MET A 13 -4.73 6.85 -10.09
CA MET A 13 -5.29 7.64 -11.20
C MET A 13 -6.81 7.56 -11.29
N THR A 14 -7.37 6.37 -11.12
CA THR A 14 -8.80 6.13 -11.33
C THR A 14 -9.63 6.28 -10.06
N MET A 15 -8.98 6.35 -8.88
CA MET A 15 -9.61 6.39 -7.56
C MET A 15 -10.54 5.20 -7.27
N ILE A 16 -10.42 4.11 -8.04
CA ILE A 16 -11.13 2.86 -7.77
C ILE A 16 -10.64 2.32 -6.42
N PRO A 17 -11.54 2.03 -5.45
CA PRO A 17 -11.15 1.56 -4.14
C PRO A 17 -10.48 0.18 -4.16
N GLY A 18 -9.47 -0.01 -3.32
CA GLY A 18 -8.73 -1.26 -3.20
C GLY A 18 -7.31 -1.03 -2.69
N LEU A 19 -6.62 -2.09 -2.26
CA LEU A 19 -5.18 -2.00 -2.02
C LEU A 19 -4.47 -2.09 -3.37
N HIS A 20 -3.67 -1.08 -3.69
CA HIS A 20 -2.96 -0.98 -4.96
C HIS A 20 -1.48 -0.65 -4.73
N GLU A 21 -0.60 -1.29 -5.49
CA GLU A 21 0.73 -0.74 -5.74
C GLU A 21 0.58 0.60 -6.50
N PRO A 22 1.49 1.57 -6.29
CA PRO A 22 1.57 2.74 -7.15
C PRO A 22 1.80 2.32 -8.60
N LYS A 23 1.33 3.13 -9.57
CA LYS A 23 1.57 2.83 -10.98
C LYS A 23 3.08 2.85 -11.27
N LYS A 24 3.53 1.93 -12.13
CA LYS A 24 4.96 1.77 -12.46
C LYS A 24 5.64 3.07 -12.91
N PHE A 25 4.94 3.94 -13.65
CA PHE A 25 5.50 5.21 -14.12
C PHE A 25 5.61 6.30 -13.02
N PHE A 26 5.04 6.07 -11.83
CA PHE A 26 5.26 6.88 -10.62
C PHE A 26 6.29 6.26 -9.68
N THR A 27 6.85 5.09 -10.01
CA THR A 27 7.73 4.32 -9.12
C THR A 27 8.99 3.94 -9.85
N ASP A 28 10.09 4.65 -9.56
CA ASP A 28 11.38 4.45 -10.23
C ASP A 28 11.90 3.00 -10.12
N ASP A 29 11.68 2.36 -8.96
CA ASP A 29 12.05 0.96 -8.71
C ASP A 29 10.90 0.18 -8.05
N PRO A 30 10.01 -0.45 -8.85
CA PRO A 30 8.88 -1.23 -8.34
C PRO A 30 9.30 -2.43 -7.49
N GLU A 31 10.45 -3.05 -7.77
CA GLU A 31 10.93 -4.20 -7.00
C GLU A 31 11.37 -3.77 -5.60
N THR A 32 12.03 -2.61 -5.48
CA THR A 32 12.33 -2.03 -4.17
C THR A 32 11.07 -1.59 -3.42
N ASN A 33 10.05 -1.08 -4.12
CA ASN A 33 8.76 -0.77 -3.51
C ASN A 33 8.10 -2.02 -2.89
N ARG A 34 8.10 -3.16 -3.61
CA ARG A 34 7.55 -4.43 -3.10
C ARG A 34 8.31 -4.99 -1.90
N ARG A 35 9.65 -4.90 -1.91
CA ARG A 35 10.44 -5.26 -0.72
C ARG A 35 10.12 -4.36 0.47
N SER A 36 9.85 -3.08 0.23
CA SER A 36 9.40 -2.14 1.27
C SER A 36 8.00 -2.51 1.77
N LEU A 37 7.06 -2.86 0.89
CA LEU A 37 5.72 -3.34 1.25
C LEU A 37 5.77 -4.56 2.17
N LYS A 38 6.58 -5.57 1.84
CA LYS A 38 6.78 -6.75 2.69
C LYS A 38 7.19 -6.37 4.11
N ARG A 39 8.19 -5.49 4.25
CA ARG A 39 8.65 -4.97 5.56
C ARG A 39 7.59 -4.15 6.29
N LEU A 40 6.73 -3.43 5.57
CA LEU A 40 5.61 -2.71 6.19
C LEU A 40 4.52 -3.66 6.71
N GLY A 41 4.31 -4.79 6.03
CA GLY A 41 3.39 -5.84 6.48
C GLY A 41 3.81 -6.45 7.82
N GLU A 42 5.11 -6.69 8.02
CA GLU A 42 5.69 -7.23 9.27
C GLU A 42 5.44 -6.35 10.51
N LEU A 43 5.05 -5.07 10.34
CA LEU A 43 4.76 -4.17 11.45
C LEU A 43 3.37 -4.39 12.07
N GLU A 44 2.49 -5.15 11.41
CA GLU A 44 1.10 -5.43 11.85
C GLU A 44 0.36 -4.20 12.40
N PRO A 45 0.26 -3.09 11.63
CA PRO A 45 -0.32 -1.85 12.14
C PRO A 45 -1.81 -2.02 12.46
N LYS A 46 -2.33 -1.20 13.39
CA LYS A 46 -3.78 -1.13 13.69
C LYS A 46 -4.58 -0.19 12.78
N LEU A 47 -3.88 0.66 12.02
CA LEU A 47 -4.42 1.63 11.07
C LEU A 47 -3.35 2.01 10.05
N VAL A 48 -3.72 2.09 8.78
CA VAL A 48 -2.83 2.54 7.70
C VAL A 48 -3.40 3.81 7.06
N LEU A 49 -2.58 4.85 6.97
CA LEU A 49 -2.86 6.08 6.23
C LEU A 49 -1.99 6.10 4.98
N VAL A 50 -2.57 6.47 3.84
CA VAL A 50 -1.95 6.43 2.51
C VAL A 50 -2.03 7.80 1.84
N GLY A 51 -1.30 7.99 0.74
CA GLY A 51 -1.37 9.22 -0.07
C GLY A 51 -2.72 9.38 -0.77
N HIS A 52 -3.29 8.27 -1.26
CA HIS A 52 -4.52 8.25 -2.04
C HIS A 52 -5.54 7.22 -1.51
N GLY A 53 -6.75 7.73 -1.24
CA GLY A 53 -7.87 6.96 -0.68
C GLY A 53 -8.03 7.13 0.84
N PRO A 54 -9.11 6.56 1.41
CA PRO A 54 -9.42 6.71 2.82
C PRO A 54 -8.47 5.92 3.74
N PRO A 55 -8.43 6.24 5.05
CA PRO A 55 -7.74 5.41 6.06
C PRO A 55 -8.15 3.94 6.00
N TYR A 56 -7.19 3.02 5.94
CA TYR A 56 -7.43 1.58 5.89
C TYR A 56 -7.48 0.95 7.28
N ARG A 57 -8.59 0.30 7.61
CA ARG A 57 -8.84 -0.30 8.93
C ARG A 57 -8.81 -1.82 8.95
N ASP A 58 -8.97 -2.49 7.81
CA ASP A 58 -8.86 -3.94 7.70
C ASP A 58 -7.38 -4.36 7.59
N THR A 59 -6.65 -4.24 8.69
CA THR A 59 -5.19 -4.38 8.63
C THR A 59 -4.72 -5.81 8.46
N LYS A 60 -5.60 -6.81 8.64
CA LYS A 60 -5.34 -8.20 8.23
C LYS A 60 -5.20 -8.31 6.72
N LYS A 61 -6.15 -7.73 5.95
CA LYS A 61 -6.04 -7.67 4.49
C LYS A 61 -4.83 -6.88 4.01
N PHE A 62 -4.42 -5.85 4.75
CA PHE A 62 -3.19 -5.12 4.46
C PHE A 62 -1.95 -6.02 4.57
N VAL A 63 -1.83 -6.80 5.65
CA VAL A 63 -0.72 -7.75 5.82
C VAL A 63 -0.73 -8.79 4.70
N GLU A 64 -1.88 -9.41 4.42
CA GLU A 64 -2.05 -10.39 3.33
C GLU A 64 -1.66 -9.79 1.96
N PHE A 65 -2.01 -8.52 1.70
CA PHE A 65 -1.60 -7.83 0.48
C PHE A 65 -0.08 -7.65 0.41
N CYS A 66 0.56 -7.19 1.49
CA CYS A 66 2.01 -7.02 1.56
C CYS A 66 2.78 -8.34 1.35
N GLU A 67 2.21 -9.47 1.75
CA GLU A 67 2.78 -10.80 1.50
C GLU A 67 2.62 -11.26 0.04
N SER A 68 1.57 -10.81 -0.63
CA SER A 68 1.20 -11.24 -1.99
C SER A 68 1.96 -10.55 -3.14
N VAL A 69 2.61 -9.42 -2.86
CA VAL A 69 3.30 -8.60 -3.87
C VAL A 69 4.71 -9.07 -4.20
#